data_AF-A0A7Z0WIZ5-F1
#
_entry.id   AF-A0A7Z0WIZ5-F1
#
_cell.length_a   1.000
_cell.length_b   1.000
_cell.length_c   1.000
_cell.angle_alpha   90.00
_cell.angle_beta   90.00
_cell.angle_gamma   90.00
#
_symmetry.space_group_name_H-M   'P 1'
#
loop_
_entity.id
_entity.type
_entity.pdbx_description
1 polymer ?
#
loop_
_entity_poly.entity_id
_entity_poly.type
_entity_poly.pdbx_seq_one_letter_code
_entity_poly.pdbx_strand_id
1 'polypeptide(L)'
;MPAGDSDANSRVPRFDTVLRGYNQRQVNERVTRLTFDLGHVQKSRDEAVTKVAELTKALGSAQQQLIDAKAQLNRITSNPTSNEAMSERQRLMWQLAEEEIAEFKRDAENYDRTTRADADEYSHSTRAKADEHASSTREAADKYSAGVRQEADEHATGLRADADAYVASTKTAADEYAAGVRADVAEYAKEQKAKHEATTAELARRRKALEEEYAKNHAALETEYEGLRARAAAEHEQLMADARLEVERATRANEERMAQLDAAARERRDQRDAEAGRQRELLDAKAADKRTSLEQEAELAMEAQRAELERELAERAAVAKDRAGRIVADAEREVAKVREAWTAEQAEAEQALAQRQEHAQTQATRIVEEARRRAEESDKTLADKRVAAEKHIVELETMAQQQADKTVADAEARRQASDKEIGERRSRIEKELSEQQANAKIRAAKIIEDAEQRLAEANDRTRRADDFERRVSEQVSATYAILGEARRHFATAMGSAAGPDPDTVSMAVPLVEDTARDKAPKENQPKPGSRVNGK
;
A
#
# COMPACT_ATOMS: atom_id res chain seq x y z
N MET A 1 82.87 -105.96 31.43
CA MET A 1 83.99 -105.86 30.47
C MET A 1 83.59 -104.80 29.45
N PRO A 2 84.21 -103.62 29.55
CA PRO A 2 85.12 -103.21 28.48
C PRO A 2 86.55 -103.12 28.99
N ALA A 3 87.46 -103.52 28.11
CA ALA A 3 88.90 -103.46 28.23
C ALA A 3 89.44 -102.25 27.44
N GLY A 4 90.64 -101.78 27.82
CA GLY A 4 91.43 -100.79 27.08
C GLY A 4 91.08 -99.35 27.45
N ASP A 5 91.99 -98.45 27.83
CA ASP A 5 93.41 -98.38 27.49
C ASP A 5 94.27 -98.08 28.71
N SER A 6 94.99 -99.11 29.14
CA SER A 6 96.20 -99.00 29.93
C SER A 6 97.35 -98.62 29.01
N ASP A 7 97.45 -97.34 28.65
CA ASP A 7 98.64 -96.82 27.97
C ASP A 7 99.05 -95.44 28.52
N ALA A 8 98.98 -95.30 29.85
CA ALA A 8 99.83 -94.33 30.53
C ALA A 8 101.19 -94.99 30.74
N ASN A 9 101.97 -95.03 29.66
CA ASN A 9 103.41 -95.19 29.72
C ASN A 9 103.92 -94.41 30.94
N SER A 10 104.58 -95.15 31.80
CA SER A 10 105.19 -94.77 33.07
C SER A 10 106.26 -93.70 32.88
N ARG A 11 105.84 -92.49 32.52
CA ARG A 11 106.57 -91.30 32.90
C ARG A 11 106.44 -91.21 34.40
N VAL A 12 107.31 -91.92 35.11
CA VAL A 12 107.61 -91.64 36.51
C VAL A 12 107.71 -90.12 36.59
N PRO A 13 106.78 -89.44 37.27
CA PRO A 13 106.78 -87.99 37.30
C PRO A 13 108.11 -87.59 37.92
N ARG A 14 109.01 -87.03 37.12
CA ARG A 14 110.30 -86.60 37.61
C ARG A 14 110.03 -85.35 38.43
N PHE A 15 110.40 -85.40 39.70
CA PHE A 15 110.34 -84.22 40.56
C PHE A 15 111.42 -83.24 40.12
N ASP A 16 111.06 -81.98 39.94
CA ASP A 16 112.03 -80.95 39.61
C ASP A 16 113.02 -80.80 40.77
N THR A 17 114.32 -80.71 40.49
CA THR A 17 115.36 -80.51 41.50
C THR A 17 115.71 -79.03 41.65
N VAL A 18 115.81 -78.54 42.88
CA VAL A 18 116.27 -77.20 43.22
C VAL A 18 117.71 -77.28 43.75
N LEU A 19 118.41 -76.16 43.92
CA LEU A 19 119.84 -76.08 44.29
C LEU A 19 120.26 -77.01 45.47
N ARG A 20 119.32 -77.37 46.35
CA ARG A 20 119.39 -78.58 47.18
C ARG A 20 118.11 -79.42 47.02
N GLY A 21 118.21 -80.61 46.43
CA GLY A 21 117.20 -81.68 46.51
C GLY A 21 115.98 -81.55 45.59
N TYR A 22 115.00 -82.45 45.74
CA TYR A 22 113.73 -82.41 45.01
C TYR A 22 112.81 -81.31 45.52
N ASN A 23 111.97 -80.78 44.63
CA ASN A 23 110.93 -79.82 44.97
C ASN A 23 109.92 -80.46 45.94
N GLN A 24 110.08 -80.16 47.23
CA GLN A 24 109.28 -80.73 48.30
C GLN A 24 107.77 -80.51 48.11
N ARG A 25 107.37 -79.40 47.47
CA ARG A 25 105.95 -79.14 47.17
C ARG A 25 105.38 -80.17 46.20
N GLN A 26 106.09 -80.46 45.11
CA GLN A 26 105.66 -81.45 44.12
C GLN A 26 105.61 -82.87 44.70
N VAL A 27 106.59 -83.23 45.53
CA VAL A 27 106.63 -84.53 46.21
C VAL A 27 105.46 -84.68 47.17
N ASN A 28 105.25 -83.69 48.06
CA ASN A 28 104.16 -83.74 49.03
C ASN A 28 102.79 -83.80 48.35
N GLU A 29 102.58 -83.04 47.28
CA GLU A 29 101.34 -83.09 46.51
C GLU A 29 101.13 -84.48 45.89
N ARG A 30 102.17 -85.09 45.32
CA ARG A 30 102.07 -86.44 44.74
C ARG A 30 101.83 -87.52 45.79
N VAL A 31 102.53 -87.47 46.93
CA VAL A 31 102.31 -88.41 48.04
C VAL A 31 100.89 -88.26 48.56
N THR A 32 100.40 -87.04 48.76
CA THR A 32 99.02 -86.79 49.21
C THR A 32 98.00 -87.36 48.22
N ARG A 33 98.19 -87.16 46.91
CA ARG A 33 97.34 -87.77 45.88
C ARG A 33 97.40 -89.30 45.91
N LEU A 34 98.59 -89.90 46.00
CA LEU A 34 98.73 -91.35 46.07
C LEU A 34 98.10 -91.95 47.34
N THR A 35 98.23 -91.27 48.48
CA THR A 35 97.57 -91.68 49.72
C THR A 35 96.04 -91.62 49.59
N PHE A 36 95.52 -90.58 48.92
CA PHE A 36 94.10 -90.48 48.60
C PHE A 36 93.64 -91.60 47.64
N ASP A 37 94.37 -91.82 46.55
CA ASP A 37 94.07 -92.87 45.56
C ASP A 37 94.09 -94.27 46.21
N LEU A 38 95.09 -94.55 47.07
CA LEU A 38 95.18 -95.80 47.81
C LEU A 38 93.99 -95.98 48.76
N GLY A 39 93.59 -94.93 49.49
CA GLY A 39 92.42 -94.97 50.35
C GLY A 39 91.12 -95.23 49.57
N HIS A 40 90.99 -94.64 48.39
CA HIS A 40 89.83 -94.85 47.53
C HIS A 40 89.77 -96.29 46.99
N VAL A 41 90.90 -96.85 46.54
CA VAL A 41 90.98 -98.24 46.08
C VAL A 41 90.70 -99.23 47.22
N GLN A 42 91.21 -98.97 48.42
CA GLN A 42 90.92 -99.80 49.60
C GLN A 42 89.43 -99.81 49.92
N LYS A 43 88.78 -98.65 49.92
CA LYS A 43 87.33 -98.56 50.14
C LYS A 43 86.53 -99.31 49.07
N SER A 44 86.89 -99.13 47.79
CA SER A 44 86.25 -99.83 46.67
C SER A 44 86.40 -101.35 46.78
N ARG A 45 87.58 -101.83 47.19
CA ARG A 45 87.82 -103.25 47.46
C ARG A 45 86.92 -103.77 48.59
N ASP A 46 86.83 -103.05 49.70
CA ASP A 46 86.06 -103.49 50.87
C ASP A 46 84.55 -103.53 50.57
N GLU A 47 84.04 -102.58 49.77
CA GLU A 47 82.66 -102.60 49.25
C GLU A 47 82.41 -103.81 48.33
N ALA A 48 83.36 -104.15 47.45
CA ALA A 48 83.25 -105.31 46.57
C ALA A 48 83.24 -106.63 47.37
N VAL A 49 84.10 -106.77 48.38
CA VAL A 49 84.14 -107.95 49.26
C VAL A 49 82.82 -108.13 50.00
N THR A 50 82.21 -107.03 50.46
CA THR A 50 80.90 -107.06 51.14
C THR A 50 79.80 -107.57 50.20
N LYS A 51 79.74 -107.08 48.95
CA LYS A 51 78.77 -107.56 47.95
C LYS A 51 78.94 -109.04 47.61
N VAL A 52 80.19 -109.52 47.54
CA VAL A 52 80.46 -110.95 47.30
C VAL A 52 79.95 -111.80 48.46
N ALA A 53 80.07 -111.35 49.70
CA ALA A 53 79.54 -112.06 50.86
C ALA A 53 78.00 -112.12 50.85
N GLU A 54 77.34 -111.02 50.50
CA GLU A 54 75.87 -110.96 50.39
C GLU A 54 75.33 -111.90 49.30
N LEU A 55 75.94 -111.88 48.12
CA LEU A 55 75.54 -112.77 47.01
C LEU A 55 75.76 -114.25 47.35
N THR A 56 76.85 -114.56 48.06
CA THR A 56 77.13 -115.92 48.53
C THR A 56 76.04 -116.41 49.50
N LYS A 57 75.57 -115.54 50.39
CA LYS A 57 74.46 -115.84 51.31
C LYS A 57 73.14 -116.03 50.56
N ALA A 58 72.83 -115.15 49.60
CA ALA A 58 71.62 -115.27 48.79
C ALA A 58 71.61 -116.58 47.97
N LEU A 59 72.75 -116.95 47.39
CA LEU A 59 72.90 -118.19 46.64
C LEU A 59 72.73 -119.41 47.54
N GLY A 60 73.34 -119.43 48.72
CA GLY A 60 73.16 -120.51 49.69
C GLY A 60 71.69 -120.68 50.12
N SER A 61 71.00 -119.57 50.37
CA SER A 61 69.56 -119.59 50.67
C SER A 61 68.72 -120.14 49.52
N ALA A 62 68.99 -119.71 48.28
CA ALA A 62 68.27 -120.19 47.09
C ALA A 62 68.52 -121.68 46.84
N GLN A 63 69.75 -122.15 47.03
CA GLN A 63 70.09 -123.57 46.92
C GLN A 63 69.36 -124.41 47.96
N GLN A 64 69.28 -123.94 49.21
CA GLN A 64 68.53 -124.63 50.26
C GLN A 64 67.03 -124.70 49.94
N GLN A 65 66.44 -123.58 49.52
CA GLN A 65 65.02 -123.55 49.10
C GLN A 65 64.74 -124.52 47.95
N LEU A 66 65.66 -124.66 47.00
CA LEU A 66 65.51 -125.58 45.87
C LEU A 66 65.64 -127.04 46.32
N ILE A 67 66.54 -127.35 47.25
CA ILE A 67 66.66 -128.68 47.86
C ILE A 67 65.36 -129.03 48.62
N ASP A 68 64.85 -128.11 49.42
CA ASP A 68 63.63 -128.32 50.19
C ASP A 68 62.42 -128.51 49.27
N ALA A 69 62.28 -127.69 48.23
CA ALA A 69 61.23 -127.83 47.22
C ALA A 69 61.33 -129.15 46.44
N LYS A 70 62.54 -129.58 46.07
CA LYS A 70 62.76 -130.89 45.43
C LYS A 70 62.41 -132.04 46.35
N ALA A 71 62.77 -131.95 47.63
CA ALA A 71 62.42 -132.97 48.62
C ALA A 71 60.90 -133.04 48.83
N GLN A 72 60.23 -131.90 48.91
CA GLN A 72 58.76 -131.81 48.97
C GLN A 72 58.10 -132.43 47.73
N LEU A 73 58.55 -132.05 46.52
CA LEU A 73 58.04 -132.61 45.28
C LEU A 73 58.25 -134.14 45.21
N ASN A 74 59.41 -134.62 45.64
CA ASN A 74 59.70 -136.06 45.68
C ASN A 74 58.79 -136.81 46.68
N ARG A 75 58.41 -136.21 47.82
CA ARG A 75 57.44 -136.82 48.76
C ARG A 75 56.06 -136.93 48.13
N ILE A 76 55.61 -135.88 47.46
CA ILE A 76 54.29 -135.82 46.79
C ILE A 76 54.23 -136.81 45.61
N THR A 77 55.32 -136.97 44.86
CA THR A 77 55.36 -137.85 43.68
C THR A 77 55.58 -139.33 44.02
N SER A 78 56.36 -139.64 45.06
CA SER A 78 56.68 -141.03 45.42
C SER A 78 55.57 -141.74 46.21
N ASN A 79 54.74 -141.01 46.98
CA ASN A 79 53.65 -141.60 47.78
C ASN A 79 52.34 -140.81 47.64
N PRO A 80 51.63 -140.94 46.50
CA PRO A 80 50.47 -140.12 46.19
C PRO A 80 49.22 -140.42 47.05
N THR A 81 49.17 -141.54 47.78
CA THR A 81 48.02 -141.96 48.61
C THR A 81 48.23 -141.80 50.12
N SER A 82 49.38 -141.25 50.55
CA SER A 82 49.59 -140.92 51.95
C SER A 82 48.67 -139.75 52.37
N ASN A 83 48.13 -139.78 53.60
CA ASN A 83 47.30 -138.70 54.14
C ASN A 83 48.04 -137.35 54.15
N GLU A 84 49.35 -137.36 54.37
CA GLU A 84 50.19 -136.17 54.31
C GLU A 84 50.32 -135.63 52.88
N ALA A 85 50.58 -136.49 51.90
CA ALA A 85 50.67 -136.12 50.49
C ALA A 85 49.32 -135.63 49.91
N MET A 86 48.19 -136.20 50.35
CA MET A 86 46.85 -135.73 50.00
C MET A 86 46.55 -134.37 50.62
N SER A 87 46.89 -134.15 51.89
CA SER A 87 46.72 -132.84 52.56
C SER A 87 47.60 -131.75 51.94
N GLU A 88 48.83 -132.09 51.57
CA GLU A 88 49.74 -131.18 50.85
C GLU A 88 49.24 -130.89 49.42
N ARG A 89 48.75 -131.89 48.69
CA ARG A 89 48.10 -131.68 47.38
C ARG A 89 46.85 -130.81 47.50
N GLN A 90 46.02 -131.02 48.52
CA GLN A 90 44.81 -130.24 48.74
C GLN A 90 45.15 -128.79 49.11
N ARG A 91 46.21 -128.57 49.88
CA ARG A 91 46.77 -127.24 50.14
C ARG A 91 47.30 -126.58 48.87
N LEU A 92 48.03 -127.31 48.03
CA LEU A 92 48.48 -126.82 46.71
C LEU A 92 47.31 -126.49 45.78
N MET A 93 46.26 -127.31 45.79
CA MET A 93 45.03 -127.03 45.04
C MET A 93 44.27 -125.82 45.57
N TRP A 94 44.22 -125.61 46.89
CA TRP A 94 43.67 -124.38 47.46
C TRP A 94 44.54 -123.16 47.17
N GLN A 95 45.87 -123.29 47.21
CA GLN A 95 46.76 -122.21 46.81
C GLN A 95 46.60 -121.86 45.33
N LEU A 96 46.51 -122.86 44.46
CA LEU A 96 46.23 -122.67 43.04
C LEU A 96 44.86 -122.03 42.82
N ALA A 97 43.81 -122.49 43.52
CA ALA A 97 42.48 -121.90 43.42
C ALA A 97 42.45 -120.45 43.95
N GLU A 98 43.21 -120.14 45.00
CA GLU A 98 43.32 -118.78 45.54
C GLU A 98 44.13 -117.87 44.61
N GLU A 99 45.16 -118.39 43.94
CA GLU A 99 45.88 -117.73 42.86
C GLU A 99 44.97 -117.48 41.65
N GLU A 100 44.18 -118.47 41.21
CA GLU A 100 43.21 -118.33 40.12
C GLU A 100 42.12 -117.31 40.48
N ILE A 101 41.59 -117.31 41.71
CA ILE A 101 40.63 -116.30 42.17
C ILE A 101 41.27 -114.91 42.20
N ALA A 102 42.52 -114.79 42.64
CA ALA A 102 43.25 -113.53 42.64
C ALA A 102 43.50 -113.04 41.20
N GLU A 103 43.77 -113.94 40.26
CA GLU A 103 43.88 -113.64 38.83
C GLU A 103 42.54 -113.17 38.26
N PHE A 104 41.44 -113.89 38.50
CA PHE A 104 40.10 -113.46 38.07
C PHE A 104 39.71 -112.09 38.64
N LYS A 105 40.05 -111.81 39.89
CA LYS A 105 39.81 -110.47 40.49
C LYS A 105 40.64 -109.40 39.81
N ARG A 106 41.93 -109.66 39.55
CA ARG A 106 42.79 -108.71 38.82
C ARG A 106 42.27 -108.47 37.41
N ASP A 107 41.81 -109.51 36.71
CA ASP A 107 41.25 -109.39 35.37
C ASP A 107 39.94 -108.63 35.37
N ALA A 108 39.06 -108.88 36.34
CA ALA A 108 37.82 -108.11 36.52
C ALA A 108 38.09 -106.64 36.83
N GLU A 109 39.02 -106.34 37.76
CA GLU A 109 39.43 -104.98 38.09
C GLU A 109 40.08 -104.28 36.88
N ASN A 110 40.88 -105.00 36.10
CA ASN A 110 41.47 -104.50 34.87
C ASN A 110 40.40 -104.17 33.83
N TYR A 111 39.44 -105.07 33.62
CA TYR A 111 38.34 -104.89 32.69
C TYR A 111 37.43 -103.71 33.09
N ASP A 112 37.09 -103.60 34.38
CA ASP A 112 36.32 -102.47 34.90
C ASP A 112 37.07 -101.15 34.70
N ARG A 113 38.38 -101.15 34.98
CA ARG A 113 39.23 -99.97 34.80
C ARG A 113 39.32 -99.56 33.34
N THR A 114 39.55 -100.50 32.41
CA THR A 114 39.61 -100.19 30.98
C THR A 114 38.26 -99.71 30.47
N THR A 115 37.16 -100.37 30.86
CA THR A 115 35.81 -99.97 30.44
C THR A 115 35.47 -98.55 30.92
N ARG A 116 35.83 -98.20 32.15
CA ARG A 116 35.64 -96.82 32.66
C ARG A 116 36.54 -95.82 31.93
N ALA A 117 37.81 -96.15 31.71
CA ALA A 117 38.72 -95.29 30.98
C ALA A 117 38.24 -95.00 29.55
N ASP A 118 37.80 -96.04 28.83
CA ASP A 118 37.25 -95.92 27.47
C ASP A 118 35.97 -95.06 27.45
N ALA A 119 35.09 -95.24 28.45
CA ALA A 119 33.86 -94.44 28.57
C ALA A 119 34.13 -92.97 28.90
N ASP A 120 35.10 -92.69 29.78
CA ASP A 120 35.55 -91.35 30.13
C ASP A 120 36.21 -90.67 28.93
N GLU A 121 37.07 -91.38 28.19
CA GLU A 121 37.71 -90.88 26.97
C GLU A 121 36.68 -90.57 25.88
N TYR A 122 35.72 -91.47 25.64
CA TYR A 122 34.64 -91.24 24.69
C TYR A 122 33.78 -90.03 25.07
N SER A 123 33.43 -89.90 26.36
CA SER A 123 32.66 -88.77 26.87
C SER A 123 33.43 -87.46 26.72
N HIS A 124 34.73 -87.45 27.03
CA HIS A 124 35.60 -86.29 26.84
C HIS A 124 35.73 -85.91 25.37
N SER A 125 35.99 -86.87 24.49
CA SER A 125 36.08 -86.64 23.04
C SER A 125 34.79 -86.05 22.47
N THR A 126 33.65 -86.56 22.92
CA THR A 126 32.33 -86.10 22.47
C THR A 126 32.05 -84.66 22.92
N ARG A 127 32.35 -84.34 24.20
CA ARG A 127 32.22 -82.97 24.72
C ARG A 127 33.17 -82.01 24.03
N ALA A 128 34.44 -82.38 23.85
CA ALA A 128 35.44 -81.56 23.17
C ALA A 128 35.02 -81.21 21.73
N LYS A 129 34.53 -82.19 20.96
CA LYS A 129 34.01 -81.98 19.60
C LYS A 129 32.76 -81.09 19.58
N ALA A 130 31.86 -81.26 20.56
CA ALA A 130 30.66 -80.44 20.67
C ALA A 130 31.02 -78.97 21.01
N ASP A 131 31.96 -78.76 21.93
CA ASP A 131 32.46 -77.44 22.31
C ASP A 131 33.18 -76.76 21.14
N GLU A 132 34.01 -77.50 20.39
CA GLU A 132 34.68 -77.01 19.19
C GLU A 132 33.66 -76.57 18.11
N HIS A 133 32.66 -77.40 17.82
CA HIS A 133 31.61 -77.07 16.87
C HIS A 133 30.79 -75.85 17.32
N ALA A 134 30.46 -75.75 18.60
CA ALA A 134 29.75 -74.60 19.17
C ALA A 134 30.58 -73.32 19.07
N SER A 135 31.89 -73.39 19.35
CA SER A 135 32.81 -72.24 19.20
C SER A 135 32.89 -71.79 17.75
N SER A 136 33.13 -72.73 16.82
CA SER A 136 33.21 -72.44 15.39
C SER A 136 31.91 -71.81 14.85
N THR A 137 30.76 -72.31 15.28
CA THR A 137 29.46 -71.77 14.90
C THR A 137 29.27 -70.34 15.41
N ARG A 138 29.66 -70.06 16.67
CA ARG A 138 29.58 -68.71 17.24
C ARG A 138 30.51 -67.74 16.52
N GLU A 139 31.75 -68.13 16.28
CA GLU A 139 32.72 -67.29 15.55
C GLU A 139 32.25 -66.97 14.12
N ALA A 140 31.68 -67.95 13.43
CA ALA A 140 31.10 -67.74 12.10
C ALA A 140 29.91 -66.77 12.13
N ALA A 141 29.01 -66.92 13.10
CA ALA A 141 27.86 -66.04 13.29
C ALA A 141 28.27 -64.61 13.66
N ASP A 142 29.28 -64.45 14.53
CA ASP A 142 29.82 -63.16 14.93
C ASP A 142 30.49 -62.45 13.75
N LYS A 143 31.31 -63.17 12.96
CA LYS A 143 31.92 -62.63 11.73
C LYS A 143 30.88 -62.20 10.71
N TYR A 144 29.87 -63.03 10.47
CA TYR A 144 28.78 -62.70 9.55
C TYR A 144 28.01 -61.45 10.02
N SER A 145 27.66 -61.39 11.30
CA SER A 145 26.95 -60.25 11.89
C SER A 145 27.79 -58.97 11.83
N ALA A 146 29.10 -59.06 12.05
CA ALA A 146 30.01 -57.94 11.92
C ALA A 146 30.09 -57.44 10.46
N GLY A 147 30.18 -58.37 9.49
CA GLY A 147 30.16 -58.03 8.06
C GLY A 147 28.89 -57.31 7.64
N VAL A 148 27.72 -57.83 8.02
CA VAL A 148 26.42 -57.20 7.73
C VAL A 148 26.32 -55.80 8.34
N ARG A 149 26.81 -55.60 9.57
CA ARG A 149 26.84 -54.26 10.19
C ARG A 149 27.77 -53.30 9.45
N GLN A 150 28.96 -53.77 9.08
CA GLN A 150 29.92 -52.97 8.34
C GLN A 150 29.35 -52.53 6.98
N GLU A 151 28.77 -53.46 6.21
CA GLU A 151 28.14 -53.16 4.92
C GLU A 151 26.98 -52.15 5.07
N ALA A 152 26.16 -52.31 6.11
CA ALA A 152 25.08 -51.39 6.40
C ALA A 152 25.58 -49.99 6.77
N ASP A 153 26.64 -49.90 7.58
CA ASP A 153 27.27 -48.63 7.95
C ASP A 153 27.90 -47.95 6.73
N GLU A 154 28.64 -48.69 5.89
CA GLU A 154 29.21 -48.20 4.64
C GLU A 154 28.13 -47.66 3.71
N HIS A 155 27.05 -48.40 3.50
CA HIS A 155 25.90 -47.96 2.69
C HIS A 155 25.25 -46.70 3.27
N ALA A 156 25.05 -46.64 4.60
CA ALA A 156 24.50 -45.46 5.26
C ALA A 156 25.42 -44.23 5.13
N THR A 157 26.73 -44.41 5.18
CA THR A 157 27.69 -43.32 4.95
C THR A 157 27.68 -42.84 3.50
N GLY A 158 27.63 -43.76 2.53
CA GLY A 158 27.51 -43.42 1.10
C GLY A 158 26.23 -42.63 0.81
N LEU A 159 25.08 -43.09 1.32
CA LEU A 159 23.81 -42.40 1.14
C LEU A 159 23.82 -40.99 1.73
N ARG A 160 24.44 -40.80 2.90
CA ARG A 160 24.61 -39.46 3.49
C ARG A 160 25.51 -38.57 2.64
N ALA A 161 26.63 -39.09 2.15
CA ALA A 161 27.54 -38.33 1.30
C ALA A 161 26.87 -37.90 -0.02
N ASP A 162 26.10 -38.79 -0.66
CA ASP A 162 25.35 -38.48 -1.87
C ASP A 162 24.26 -37.43 -1.62
N ALA A 163 23.55 -37.53 -0.49
CA ALA A 163 22.55 -36.54 -0.09
C ALA A 163 23.20 -35.16 0.17
N ASP A 164 24.31 -35.12 0.89
CA ASP A 164 25.06 -33.88 1.16
C ASP A 164 25.59 -33.25 -0.13
N ALA A 165 26.10 -34.06 -1.06
CA ALA A 165 26.56 -33.61 -2.38
C ALA A 165 25.40 -33.05 -3.22
N TYR A 166 24.23 -33.70 -3.19
CA TYR A 166 23.04 -33.22 -3.88
C TYR A 166 22.57 -31.86 -3.31
N VAL A 167 22.52 -31.73 -1.98
CA VAL A 167 22.17 -30.46 -1.31
C VAL A 167 23.19 -29.36 -1.65
N ALA A 168 24.48 -29.67 -1.65
CA ALA A 168 25.53 -28.71 -2.01
C ALA A 168 25.40 -28.25 -3.47
N SER A 169 25.15 -29.17 -4.41
CA SER A 169 25.00 -28.83 -5.82
C SER A 169 23.76 -27.97 -6.08
N THR A 170 22.62 -28.31 -5.48
CA THR A 170 21.37 -27.53 -5.60
C THR A 170 21.51 -26.14 -4.98
N LYS A 171 22.18 -26.02 -3.83
CA LYS A 171 22.47 -24.72 -3.23
C LYS A 171 23.37 -23.86 -4.13
N THR A 172 24.44 -24.45 -4.67
CA THR A 172 25.37 -23.74 -5.58
C THR A 172 24.64 -23.24 -6.82
N ALA A 173 23.84 -24.09 -7.47
CA ALA A 173 23.04 -23.71 -8.63
C ALA A 173 22.04 -22.58 -8.32
N ALA A 174 21.41 -22.61 -7.14
CA ALA A 174 20.51 -21.55 -6.70
C ALA A 174 21.25 -20.23 -6.45
N ASP A 175 22.43 -20.28 -5.83
CA ASP A 175 23.27 -19.10 -5.58
C ASP A 175 23.78 -18.48 -6.89
N GLU A 176 24.20 -19.30 -7.85
CA GLU A 176 24.60 -18.87 -9.21
C GLU A 176 23.44 -18.23 -9.96
N TYR A 177 22.26 -18.85 -9.96
CA TYR A 177 21.06 -18.28 -10.57
C TYR A 177 20.70 -16.92 -9.94
N ALA A 178 20.71 -16.83 -8.60
CA ALA A 178 20.46 -15.57 -7.90
C ALA A 178 21.52 -14.50 -8.22
N ALA A 179 22.78 -14.89 -8.40
CA ALA A 179 23.84 -13.98 -8.85
C ALA A 179 23.60 -13.48 -10.28
N GLY A 180 23.19 -14.36 -11.20
CA GLY A 180 22.81 -14.00 -12.57
C GLY A 180 21.66 -12.98 -12.60
N VAL A 181 20.57 -13.26 -11.88
CA VAL A 181 19.44 -12.33 -11.78
C VAL A 181 19.86 -10.97 -11.21
N ARG A 182 20.74 -10.94 -10.19
CA ARG A 182 21.27 -9.68 -9.64
C ARG A 182 22.09 -8.91 -10.66
N ALA A 183 22.89 -9.60 -11.47
CA ALA A 183 23.68 -8.96 -12.54
C ALA A 183 22.79 -8.37 -13.62
N ASP A 184 21.76 -9.11 -14.07
CA ASP A 184 20.79 -8.64 -15.06
C ASP A 184 20.03 -7.40 -14.57
N VAL A 185 19.59 -7.41 -13.31
CA VAL A 185 18.93 -6.25 -12.68
C VAL A 185 19.86 -5.06 -12.59
N ALA A 186 21.15 -5.27 -12.28
CA ALA A 186 22.13 -4.19 -12.20
C ALA A 186 22.40 -3.55 -13.57
N GLU A 187 22.55 -4.36 -14.62
CA GLU A 187 22.71 -3.85 -16.00
C GLU A 187 21.44 -3.14 -16.48
N TYR A 188 20.25 -3.69 -16.21
CA TYR A 188 18.99 -3.01 -16.53
C TYR A 188 18.88 -1.66 -15.81
N ALA A 189 19.18 -1.61 -14.50
CA ALA A 189 19.14 -0.36 -13.74
C ALA A 189 20.12 0.68 -14.28
N LYS A 190 21.32 0.26 -14.69
CA LYS A 190 22.32 1.12 -15.33
C LYS A 190 21.84 1.64 -16.68
N GLU A 191 21.22 0.80 -17.51
CA GLU A 191 20.63 1.20 -18.79
C GLU A 191 19.50 2.22 -18.59
N GLN A 192 18.59 1.96 -17.64
CA GLN A 192 17.50 2.90 -17.33
C GLN A 192 18.05 4.24 -16.83
N LYS A 193 19.07 4.22 -15.97
CA LYS A 193 19.72 5.44 -15.50
C LYS A 193 20.34 6.21 -16.67
N ALA A 194 21.05 5.54 -17.57
CA ALA A 194 21.63 6.15 -18.75
C ALA A 194 20.56 6.75 -19.68
N LYS A 195 19.42 6.07 -19.87
CA LYS A 195 18.26 6.60 -20.61
C LYS A 195 17.68 7.85 -19.95
N HIS A 196 17.52 7.85 -18.63
CA HIS A 196 17.06 9.02 -17.88
C HIS A 196 18.06 10.19 -17.99
N GLU A 197 19.35 9.94 -17.85
CA GLU A 197 20.38 10.96 -18.01
C GLU A 197 20.42 11.51 -19.45
N ALA A 198 20.26 10.65 -20.46
CA ALA A 198 20.19 11.07 -21.86
C ALA A 198 18.95 11.93 -22.16
N THR A 199 17.77 11.50 -21.71
CA THR A 199 16.51 12.24 -21.91
C THR A 199 16.51 13.57 -21.17
N THR A 200 17.04 13.62 -19.94
CA THR A 200 17.19 14.88 -19.20
C THR A 200 18.17 15.83 -19.87
N ALA A 201 19.29 15.32 -20.41
CA ALA A 201 20.22 16.13 -21.18
C ALA A 201 19.60 16.64 -22.50
N GLU A 202 18.79 15.83 -23.18
CA GLU A 202 18.05 16.24 -24.38
C GLU A 202 17.03 17.34 -24.06
N LEU A 203 16.24 17.17 -22.99
CA LEU A 203 15.29 18.18 -22.53
C LEU A 203 15.98 19.49 -22.17
N ALA A 204 17.15 19.43 -21.51
CA ALA A 204 17.94 20.62 -21.21
C ALA A 204 18.41 21.33 -22.49
N ARG A 205 18.89 20.58 -23.50
CA ARG A 205 19.26 21.14 -24.81
C ARG A 205 18.07 21.78 -25.52
N ARG A 206 16.92 21.10 -25.53
CA ARG A 206 15.69 21.60 -26.17
C ARG A 206 15.18 22.86 -25.48
N ARG A 207 15.23 22.90 -24.15
CA ARG A 207 14.88 24.09 -23.37
C ARG A 207 15.79 25.27 -23.74
N LYS A 208 17.11 25.06 -23.77
CA LYS A 208 18.06 26.11 -24.15
C LYS A 208 17.83 26.61 -25.57
N ALA A 209 17.62 25.71 -26.53
CA ALA A 209 17.30 26.07 -27.91
C ALA A 209 16.01 26.88 -28.01
N LEU A 210 14.96 26.48 -27.27
CA LEU A 210 13.71 27.25 -27.21
C LEU A 210 13.93 28.63 -26.59
N GLU A 211 14.66 28.74 -25.48
CA GLU A 211 14.99 30.02 -24.85
C GLU A 211 15.75 30.96 -25.83
N GLU A 212 16.70 30.43 -26.59
CA GLU A 212 17.41 31.16 -27.63
C GLU A 212 16.48 31.62 -28.77
N GLU A 213 15.60 30.75 -29.25
CA GLU A 213 14.60 31.09 -30.28
C GLU A 213 13.58 32.12 -29.77
N TYR A 214 13.09 32.01 -28.54
CA TYR A 214 12.22 33.00 -27.92
C TYR A 214 12.92 34.36 -27.79
N ALA A 215 14.19 34.37 -27.37
CA ALA A 215 14.97 35.61 -27.28
C ALA A 215 15.16 36.28 -28.66
N LYS A 216 15.48 35.50 -29.70
CA LYS A 216 15.59 36.01 -31.07
C LYS A 216 14.26 36.59 -31.58
N ASN A 217 13.18 35.85 -31.42
CA ASN A 217 11.85 36.29 -31.86
C ASN A 217 11.41 37.53 -31.10
N HIS A 218 11.67 37.60 -29.78
CA HIS A 218 11.36 38.77 -28.98
C HIS A 218 12.15 40.00 -29.44
N ALA A 219 13.46 39.86 -29.64
CA ALA A 219 14.30 40.94 -30.15
C ALA A 219 13.87 41.39 -31.56
N ALA A 220 13.55 40.45 -32.45
CA ALA A 220 13.02 40.77 -33.78
C ALA A 220 11.70 41.56 -33.69
N LEU A 221 10.77 41.09 -32.86
CA LEU A 221 9.49 41.76 -32.63
C LEU A 221 9.69 43.18 -32.05
N GLU A 222 10.61 43.34 -31.10
CA GLU A 222 10.97 44.64 -30.53
C GLU A 222 11.51 45.58 -31.61
N THR A 223 12.42 45.11 -32.46
CA THR A 223 12.92 45.92 -33.60
C THR A 223 11.81 46.28 -34.59
N GLU A 224 10.85 45.38 -34.86
CA GLU A 224 9.69 45.69 -35.70
C GLU A 224 8.78 46.73 -35.04
N TYR A 225 8.51 46.61 -33.74
CA TYR A 225 7.71 47.58 -32.99
C TYR A 225 8.36 48.95 -32.93
N GLU A 226 9.67 49.01 -32.69
CA GLU A 226 10.43 50.26 -32.73
C GLU A 226 10.41 50.87 -34.13
N GLY A 227 10.57 50.05 -35.18
CA GLY A 227 10.46 50.47 -36.57
C GLY A 227 9.09 51.04 -36.92
N LEU A 228 8.01 50.38 -36.50
CA LEU A 228 6.63 50.87 -36.67
C LEU A 228 6.40 52.16 -35.90
N ARG A 229 6.87 52.26 -34.66
CA ARG A 229 6.78 53.46 -33.84
C ARG A 229 7.52 54.64 -34.47
N ALA A 230 8.73 54.39 -35.00
CA ALA A 230 9.51 55.40 -35.70
C ALA A 230 8.82 55.88 -36.99
N ARG A 231 8.24 54.96 -37.77
CA ARG A 231 7.43 55.32 -38.96
C ARG A 231 6.21 56.14 -38.59
N ALA A 232 5.45 55.72 -37.58
CA ALA A 232 4.28 56.47 -37.11
C ALA A 232 4.67 57.87 -36.60
N ALA A 233 5.81 58.00 -35.90
CA ALA A 233 6.33 59.29 -35.47
C ALA A 233 6.72 60.18 -36.66
N ALA A 234 7.40 59.61 -37.67
CA ALA A 234 7.77 60.33 -38.89
C ALA A 234 6.54 60.76 -39.71
N GLU A 235 5.55 59.89 -39.87
CA GLU A 235 4.27 60.20 -40.53
C GLU A 235 3.53 61.31 -39.79
N HIS A 236 3.48 61.25 -38.45
CA HIS A 236 2.89 62.32 -37.64
C HIS A 236 3.66 63.64 -37.78
N GLU A 237 4.99 63.61 -37.78
CA GLU A 237 5.82 64.79 -38.00
C GLU A 237 5.60 65.39 -39.39
N GLN A 238 5.51 64.56 -40.43
CA GLN A 238 5.16 64.97 -41.79
C GLN A 238 3.78 65.61 -41.84
N LEU A 239 2.75 64.97 -41.29
CA LEU A 239 1.39 65.53 -41.24
C LEU A 239 1.36 66.86 -40.49
N MET A 240 2.12 67.00 -39.40
CA MET A 240 2.22 68.26 -38.66
C MET A 240 2.97 69.34 -39.45
N ALA A 241 4.01 68.98 -40.21
CA ALA A 241 4.71 69.91 -41.09
C ALA A 241 3.81 70.36 -42.25
N ASP A 242 3.09 69.42 -42.88
CA ASP A 242 2.13 69.70 -43.94
C ASP A 242 0.98 70.59 -43.44
N ALA A 243 0.42 70.29 -42.26
CA ALA A 243 -0.60 71.13 -41.63
C ALA A 243 -0.07 72.54 -41.32
N ARG A 244 1.18 72.69 -40.86
CA ARG A 244 1.80 74.01 -40.65
C ARG A 244 1.95 74.78 -41.97
N LEU A 245 2.39 74.10 -43.04
CA LEU A 245 2.49 74.71 -44.37
C LEU A 245 1.12 75.10 -44.93
N GLU A 246 0.09 74.30 -44.68
CA GLU A 246 -1.29 74.62 -45.08
C GLU A 246 -1.83 75.82 -44.29
N VAL A 247 -1.60 75.87 -42.98
CA VAL A 247 -1.92 77.05 -42.16
C VAL A 247 -1.18 78.29 -42.69
N GLU A 248 0.11 78.19 -43.00
CA GLU A 248 0.88 79.31 -43.54
C GLU A 248 0.36 79.78 -44.92
N ARG A 249 -0.04 78.84 -45.79
CA ARG A 249 -0.69 79.17 -47.06
C ARG A 249 -2.04 79.86 -46.83
N ALA A 250 -2.83 79.36 -45.88
CA ALA A 250 -4.11 79.95 -45.53
C ALA A 250 -3.97 81.34 -44.90
N THR A 251 -2.96 81.57 -44.06
CA THR A 251 -2.67 82.90 -43.50
C THR A 251 -2.23 83.86 -44.59
N ARG A 252 -1.33 83.46 -45.50
CA ARG A 252 -0.94 84.30 -46.64
C ARG A 252 -2.13 84.64 -47.54
N ALA A 253 -2.97 83.66 -47.87
CA ALA A 253 -4.19 83.90 -48.65
C ALA A 253 -5.17 84.84 -47.94
N ASN A 254 -5.29 84.74 -46.61
CA ASN A 254 -6.09 85.68 -45.81
C ASN A 254 -5.48 87.09 -45.78
N GLU A 255 -4.16 87.21 -45.62
CA GLU A 255 -3.45 88.50 -45.69
C GLU A 255 -3.62 89.16 -47.05
N GLU A 256 -3.48 88.41 -48.14
CA GLU A 256 -3.74 88.88 -49.51
C GLU A 256 -5.20 89.33 -49.68
N ARG A 257 -6.16 88.56 -49.15
CA ARG A 257 -7.58 88.93 -49.17
C ARG A 257 -7.85 90.20 -48.36
N MET A 258 -7.23 90.36 -47.21
CA MET A 258 -7.34 91.58 -46.39
C MET A 258 -6.74 92.78 -47.12
N ALA A 259 -5.56 92.62 -47.75
CA ALA A 259 -4.95 93.67 -48.56
C ALA A 259 -5.83 94.09 -49.75
N GLN A 260 -6.48 93.12 -50.42
CA GLN A 260 -7.45 93.40 -51.49
C GLN A 260 -8.67 94.17 -50.97
N LEU A 261 -9.22 93.79 -49.82
CA LEU A 261 -10.34 94.49 -49.19
C LEU A 261 -9.95 95.93 -48.79
N ASP A 262 -8.75 96.13 -48.24
CA ASP A 262 -8.23 97.45 -47.88
C ASP A 262 -8.01 98.33 -49.11
N ALA A 263 -7.49 97.76 -50.21
CA ALA A 263 -7.36 98.45 -51.49
C ALA A 263 -8.73 98.88 -52.05
N ALA A 264 -9.71 97.98 -52.07
CA ALA A 264 -11.07 98.29 -52.50
C ALA A 264 -11.75 99.34 -51.59
N ALA A 265 -11.48 99.32 -50.28
CA ALA A 265 -11.99 100.31 -49.35
C ALA A 265 -11.33 101.69 -49.53
N ARG A 266 -10.06 101.76 -49.94
CA ARG A 266 -9.39 103.00 -50.36
C ARG A 266 -10.02 103.55 -51.63
N GLU A 267 -10.18 102.71 -52.65
CA GLU A 267 -10.79 103.11 -53.92
C GLU A 267 -12.22 103.66 -53.73
N ARG A 268 -13.04 103.02 -52.88
CA ARG A 268 -14.38 103.53 -52.54
C ARG A 268 -14.35 104.87 -51.79
N ARG A 269 -13.32 105.13 -50.98
CA ARG A 269 -13.15 106.42 -50.30
C ARG A 269 -12.77 107.50 -51.31
N ASP A 270 -11.80 107.23 -52.17
CA ASP A 270 -11.36 108.15 -53.22
C ASP A 270 -12.52 108.49 -54.18
N GLN A 271 -13.36 107.50 -54.52
CA GLN A 271 -14.58 107.72 -55.31
C GLN A 271 -15.58 108.64 -54.61
N ARG A 272 -15.81 108.44 -53.30
CA ARG A 272 -16.70 109.32 -52.51
C ARG A 272 -16.16 110.73 -52.37
N ASP A 273 -14.85 110.88 -52.20
CA ASP A 273 -14.22 112.20 -52.11
C ASP A 273 -14.29 112.93 -53.45
N ALA A 274 -14.13 112.21 -54.57
CA ALA A 274 -14.33 112.76 -55.92
C ALA A 274 -15.80 113.13 -56.20
N GLU A 275 -16.77 112.36 -55.70
CA GLU A 275 -18.20 112.72 -55.76
C GLU A 275 -18.52 113.96 -54.90
N ALA A 276 -17.94 114.04 -53.69
CA ALA A 276 -18.09 115.20 -52.81
C ALA A 276 -17.47 116.47 -53.44
N GLY A 277 -16.33 116.34 -54.13
CA GLY A 277 -15.72 117.42 -54.92
C GLY A 277 -16.65 117.91 -56.03
N ARG A 278 -17.20 116.98 -56.83
CA ARG A 278 -18.17 117.30 -57.90
C ARG A 278 -19.44 117.97 -57.36
N GLN A 279 -19.91 117.57 -56.19
CA GLN A 279 -21.05 118.21 -55.52
C GLN A 279 -20.75 119.65 -55.07
N ARG A 280 -19.53 119.93 -54.60
CA ARG A 280 -19.10 121.29 -54.23
C ARG A 280 -19.03 122.21 -55.45
N GLU A 281 -18.41 121.76 -56.54
CA GLU A 281 -18.33 122.54 -57.79
C GLU A 281 -19.72 122.89 -58.34
N LEU A 282 -20.68 121.97 -58.25
CA LEU A 282 -22.06 122.22 -58.65
C LEU A 282 -22.76 123.26 -57.76
N LEU A 283 -22.48 123.28 -56.47
CA LEU A 283 -23.03 124.24 -55.52
C LEU A 283 -22.40 125.63 -55.70
N ASP A 284 -21.10 125.70 -55.98
CA ASP A 284 -20.40 126.95 -56.27
C ASP A 284 -20.87 127.58 -57.59
N ALA A 285 -21.12 126.77 -58.63
CA ALA A 285 -21.73 127.22 -59.88
C ALA A 285 -23.14 127.80 -59.65
N LYS A 286 -23.98 127.11 -58.86
CA LYS A 286 -25.33 127.61 -58.50
C LYS A 286 -25.29 128.88 -57.66
N ALA A 287 -24.27 129.05 -56.81
CA ALA A 287 -24.09 130.27 -56.03
C ALA A 287 -23.62 131.46 -56.89
N ALA A 288 -22.82 131.22 -57.94
CA ALA A 288 -22.42 132.23 -58.91
C ALA A 288 -23.62 132.75 -59.74
N ASP A 289 -24.48 131.85 -60.22
CA ASP A 289 -25.72 132.22 -60.95
C ASP A 289 -26.73 132.98 -60.07
N LYS A 290 -26.76 132.68 -58.77
CA LYS A 290 -27.58 133.41 -57.79
C LYS A 290 -27.06 134.83 -57.53
N ARG A 291 -25.75 135.07 -57.62
CA ARG A 291 -25.15 136.40 -57.43
C ARG A 291 -25.38 137.33 -58.63
N THR A 292 -25.27 136.80 -59.85
CA THR A 292 -25.51 137.58 -61.08
C THR A 292 -26.98 137.98 -61.25
N SER A 293 -27.93 137.13 -60.84
CA SER A 293 -29.35 137.49 -60.84
C SER A 293 -29.71 138.57 -59.81
N LEU A 294 -29.11 138.55 -58.62
CA LEU A 294 -29.34 139.57 -57.58
C LEU A 294 -28.71 140.93 -57.90
N GLU A 295 -27.60 140.99 -58.66
CA GLU A 295 -27.03 142.26 -59.14
C GLU A 295 -27.93 142.94 -60.18
N GLN A 296 -28.57 142.18 -61.07
CA GLN A 296 -29.50 142.73 -62.07
C GLN A 296 -30.81 143.24 -61.45
N GLU A 297 -31.30 142.61 -60.38
CA GLU A 297 -32.48 143.07 -59.65
C GLU A 297 -32.22 144.36 -58.84
N ALA A 298 -30.97 144.57 -58.36
CA ALA A 298 -30.60 145.75 -57.59
C ALA A 298 -30.43 147.02 -58.44
N GLU A 299 -29.98 146.92 -59.69
CA GLU A 299 -29.87 148.08 -60.60
C GLU A 299 -31.25 148.60 -61.04
N LEU A 300 -32.21 147.71 -61.32
CA LEU A 300 -33.58 148.09 -61.67
C LEU A 300 -34.36 148.73 -60.50
N ALA A 301 -34.07 148.34 -59.26
CA ALA A 301 -34.70 148.92 -58.07
C ALA A 301 -34.20 150.34 -57.74
N MET A 302 -32.95 150.66 -58.06
CA MET A 302 -32.33 151.97 -57.75
C MET A 302 -32.74 153.07 -58.75
N GLU A 303 -33.11 152.73 -59.97
CA GLU A 303 -33.67 153.67 -60.96
C GLU A 303 -35.15 154.00 -60.69
N ALA A 304 -35.93 153.04 -60.18
CA ALA A 304 -37.32 153.26 -59.78
C ALA A 304 -37.45 154.18 -58.55
N GLN A 305 -36.57 154.02 -57.55
CA GLN A 305 -36.61 154.83 -56.32
C GLN A 305 -36.18 156.30 -56.50
N ARG A 306 -35.43 156.65 -57.55
CA ARG A 306 -35.04 158.05 -57.84
C ARG A 306 -36.15 158.88 -58.48
N ALA A 307 -37.07 158.26 -59.22
CA ALA A 307 -38.21 158.95 -59.85
C ALA A 307 -39.40 159.17 -58.89
N GLU A 308 -39.48 158.38 -57.82
CA GLU A 308 -40.57 158.43 -56.83
C GLU A 308 -40.32 159.50 -55.75
N LEU A 309 -39.06 159.72 -55.37
CA LEU A 309 -38.66 160.73 -54.37
C LEU A 309 -38.80 162.19 -54.82
N GLU A 310 -38.78 162.48 -56.13
CA GLU A 310 -39.06 163.83 -56.66
C GLU A 310 -40.57 164.17 -56.65
N ARG A 311 -41.46 163.15 -56.70
CA ARG A 311 -42.91 163.36 -56.59
C ARG A 311 -43.37 163.54 -55.13
N GLU A 312 -42.73 162.85 -54.18
CA GLU A 312 -43.08 162.94 -52.75
C GLU A 312 -42.66 164.27 -52.07
N LEU A 313 -41.69 165.00 -52.61
CA LEU A 313 -41.27 166.31 -52.08
C LEU A 313 -42.22 167.46 -52.47
N ALA A 314 -43.05 167.30 -53.50
CA ALA A 314 -44.07 168.28 -53.89
C ALA A 314 -45.41 168.10 -53.12
N GLU A 315 -45.73 166.88 -52.69
CA GLU A 315 -46.97 166.56 -51.96
C GLU A 315 -46.89 166.81 -50.44
N ARG A 316 -45.67 166.77 -49.85
CA ARG A 316 -45.43 167.02 -48.41
C ARG A 316 -45.61 168.49 -47.97
N ALA A 317 -45.84 169.42 -48.90
CA ALA A 317 -46.27 170.79 -48.58
C ALA A 317 -47.80 170.92 -48.36
N ALA A 318 -48.62 169.94 -48.78
CA ALA A 318 -50.08 169.99 -48.70
C ALA A 318 -50.68 169.25 -47.48
N VAL A 319 -50.00 168.25 -46.92
CA VAL A 319 -50.54 167.37 -45.85
C VAL A 319 -50.24 167.88 -44.42
N ALA A 320 -49.40 168.90 -44.28
CA ALA A 320 -49.14 169.59 -43.00
C ALA A 320 -50.34 170.40 -42.46
N LYS A 321 -51.45 170.50 -43.21
CA LYS A 321 -52.67 171.22 -42.81
C LYS A 321 -53.79 170.32 -42.25
N ASP A 322 -53.73 169.00 -42.47
CA ASP A 322 -54.82 168.06 -42.08
C ASP A 322 -54.58 167.34 -40.73
N ARG A 323 -53.36 167.43 -40.20
CA ARG A 323 -52.93 166.80 -38.92
C ARG A 323 -53.40 167.56 -37.65
N ALA A 324 -54.12 168.68 -37.80
CA ALA A 324 -54.63 169.50 -36.69
C ALA A 324 -56.08 169.16 -36.25
N GLY A 325 -56.83 168.32 -36.98
CA GLY A 325 -58.25 168.04 -36.67
C GLY A 325 -58.53 166.76 -35.86
N ARG A 326 -57.63 165.77 -35.89
CA ARG A 326 -57.93 164.40 -35.39
C ARG A 326 -57.62 164.17 -33.90
N ILE A 327 -57.11 165.17 -33.18
CA ILE A 327 -56.68 165.07 -31.77
C ILE A 327 -57.80 165.41 -30.76
N VAL A 328 -58.98 165.88 -31.22
CA VAL A 328 -60.09 166.27 -30.32
C VAL A 328 -61.11 165.15 -30.06
N ALA A 329 -61.24 164.15 -30.93
CA ALA A 329 -62.36 163.19 -30.84
C ALA A 329 -62.12 161.97 -29.91
N ASP A 330 -60.87 161.64 -29.59
CA ASP A 330 -60.55 160.46 -28.77
C ASP A 330 -60.67 160.70 -27.26
N ALA A 331 -61.05 161.92 -26.85
CA ALA A 331 -61.27 162.29 -25.44
C ALA A 331 -62.70 161.98 -24.91
N GLU A 332 -63.67 161.61 -25.76
CA GLU A 332 -65.08 161.47 -25.35
C GLU A 332 -65.54 160.03 -25.00
N ARG A 333 -64.75 158.98 -25.28
CA ARG A 333 -65.23 157.57 -25.12
C ARG A 333 -64.97 156.94 -23.74
N GLU A 334 -64.17 157.55 -22.88
CA GLU A 334 -63.90 157.02 -21.53
C GLU A 334 -65.01 157.32 -20.50
N VAL A 335 -66.08 158.04 -20.88
CA VAL A 335 -67.23 158.34 -20.00
C VAL A 335 -68.31 157.24 -20.00
N ALA A 336 -68.30 156.31 -20.96
CA ALA A 336 -69.35 155.27 -21.07
C ALA A 336 -69.17 154.04 -20.16
N LYS A 337 -67.98 153.87 -19.54
CA LYS A 337 -67.64 152.71 -18.69
C LYS A 337 -68.38 152.64 -17.34
N VAL A 338 -69.27 153.58 -17.02
CA VAL A 338 -69.90 153.68 -15.69
C VAL A 338 -71.36 153.20 -15.65
N ARG A 339 -72.00 152.83 -16.76
CA ARG A 339 -73.46 152.58 -16.76
C ARG A 339 -73.98 151.14 -16.86
N GLU A 340 -73.18 150.11 -17.14
CA GLU A 340 -73.73 148.74 -17.31
C GLU A 340 -73.30 147.72 -16.24
N ALA A 341 -72.91 148.21 -15.06
CA ALA A 341 -72.87 147.43 -13.83
C ALA A 341 -74.27 147.06 -13.27
N TRP A 342 -75.32 147.00 -14.09
CA TRP A 342 -76.71 146.73 -13.68
C TRP A 342 -77.25 145.37 -14.17
N THR A 343 -76.61 144.70 -15.13
CA THR A 343 -77.20 143.51 -15.79
C THR A 343 -76.59 142.17 -15.37
N ALA A 344 -75.94 142.14 -14.20
CA ALA A 344 -75.27 140.96 -13.63
C ALA A 344 -76.18 140.03 -12.79
N GLU A 345 -77.52 140.17 -12.79
CA GLU A 345 -78.37 139.50 -11.78
C GLU A 345 -79.32 138.41 -12.31
N GLN A 346 -79.24 137.96 -13.57
CA GLN A 346 -80.24 137.03 -14.14
C GLN A 346 -79.77 135.70 -14.78
N ALA A 347 -78.48 135.44 -15.01
CA ALA A 347 -78.10 134.25 -15.80
C ALA A 347 -77.65 133.02 -14.98
N GLU A 348 -77.41 133.15 -13.66
CA GLU A 348 -76.95 132.05 -12.80
C GLU A 348 -78.08 131.08 -12.35
N ALA A 349 -79.33 131.23 -12.83
CA ALA A 349 -80.50 130.52 -12.28
C ALA A 349 -81.02 129.27 -13.05
N GLU A 350 -80.62 128.97 -14.30
CA GLU A 350 -81.42 128.00 -15.11
C GLU A 350 -80.78 126.66 -15.55
N GLN A 351 -79.45 126.44 -15.56
CA GLN A 351 -78.91 125.20 -16.16
C GLN A 351 -78.51 124.08 -15.18
N ALA A 352 -78.78 124.25 -13.88
CA ALA A 352 -78.50 123.25 -12.85
C ALA A 352 -79.53 122.10 -12.72
N LEU A 353 -80.58 121.99 -13.56
CA LEU A 353 -81.80 121.24 -13.21
C LEU A 353 -82.28 120.09 -14.11
N ALA A 354 -81.57 119.64 -15.17
CA ALA A 354 -82.15 118.60 -16.06
C ALA A 354 -81.34 117.31 -16.26
N GLN A 355 -80.01 117.35 -16.30
CA GLN A 355 -79.17 116.25 -16.83
C GLN A 355 -79.09 114.92 -16.05
N ARG A 356 -79.26 114.98 -14.73
CA ARG A 356 -78.44 114.19 -13.78
C ARG A 356 -79.19 113.05 -13.08
N GLN A 357 -80.39 112.66 -13.47
CA GLN A 357 -81.20 111.79 -12.61
C GLN A 357 -81.76 110.47 -13.13
N GLU A 358 -81.82 110.12 -14.42
CA GLU A 358 -82.67 108.96 -14.77
C GLU A 358 -81.99 107.64 -15.16
N HIS A 359 -80.85 107.60 -15.87
CA HIS A 359 -80.42 106.32 -16.46
C HIS A 359 -79.31 105.53 -15.74
N ALA A 360 -78.88 105.99 -14.56
CA ALA A 360 -77.88 105.32 -13.73
C ALA A 360 -78.41 104.12 -12.90
N GLN A 361 -79.70 103.73 -13.01
CA GLN A 361 -80.31 102.78 -12.06
C GLN A 361 -80.71 101.39 -12.60
N THR A 362 -80.70 101.10 -13.91
CA THR A 362 -81.36 99.86 -14.42
C THR A 362 -80.42 98.74 -14.91
N GLN A 363 -79.11 98.94 -15.05
CA GLN A 363 -78.22 97.88 -15.60
C GLN A 363 -77.47 97.04 -14.56
N ALA A 364 -77.59 97.33 -13.26
CA ALA A 364 -76.84 96.65 -12.20
C ALA A 364 -77.39 95.27 -11.77
N THR A 365 -78.58 94.85 -12.20
CA THR A 365 -79.23 93.59 -11.75
C THR A 365 -78.97 92.36 -12.62
N ARG A 366 -78.35 92.50 -13.81
CA ARG A 366 -78.18 91.38 -14.76
C ARG A 366 -76.93 90.50 -14.53
N ILE A 367 -76.01 90.90 -13.65
CA ILE A 367 -74.65 90.34 -13.58
C ILE A 367 -74.50 89.19 -12.55
N VAL A 368 -75.54 88.90 -11.74
CA VAL A 368 -75.43 87.94 -10.62
C VAL A 368 -75.94 86.52 -10.94
N GLU A 369 -76.75 86.32 -12.00
CA GLU A 369 -77.29 84.99 -12.33
C GLU A 369 -76.37 84.11 -13.20
N GLU A 370 -75.51 84.70 -14.04
CA GLU A 370 -74.64 83.93 -14.96
C GLU A 370 -73.40 83.30 -14.29
N ALA A 371 -73.07 83.72 -13.06
CA ALA A 371 -71.90 83.24 -12.31
C ALA A 371 -72.09 81.84 -11.68
N ARG A 372 -73.33 81.33 -11.58
CA ARG A 372 -73.61 80.02 -10.95
C ARG A 372 -73.45 78.83 -11.89
N ARG A 373 -73.47 79.05 -13.21
CA ARG A 373 -73.54 77.98 -14.23
C ARG A 373 -72.17 77.55 -14.78
N ARG A 374 -71.10 78.32 -14.51
CA ARG A 374 -69.72 78.03 -14.94
C ARG A 374 -68.87 77.26 -13.93
N ALA A 375 -69.43 76.93 -12.76
CA ALA A 375 -68.75 76.17 -11.70
C ALA A 375 -68.90 74.64 -11.82
N GLU A 376 -69.74 74.13 -12.73
CA GLU A 376 -70.00 72.69 -12.91
C GLU A 376 -69.17 72.04 -14.04
N GLU A 377 -68.43 72.81 -14.83
CA GLU A 377 -67.57 72.32 -15.93
C GLU A 377 -66.10 72.11 -15.51
N SER A 378 -65.70 72.52 -14.29
CA SER A 378 -64.34 72.37 -13.77
C SER A 378 -63.99 70.99 -13.20
N ASP A 379 -64.97 70.08 -13.04
CA ASP A 379 -64.77 68.78 -12.38
C ASP A 379 -64.53 67.60 -13.34
N LYS A 380 -64.64 67.79 -14.66
CA LYS A 380 -64.37 66.72 -15.65
C LYS A 380 -62.94 66.68 -16.18
N THR A 381 -62.17 67.76 -16.06
CA THR A 381 -60.84 67.87 -16.69
C THR A 381 -59.66 67.63 -15.74
N LEU A 382 -59.94 67.38 -14.46
CA LEU A 382 -58.95 67.01 -13.42
C LEU A 382 -58.88 65.48 -13.16
N ALA A 383 -59.82 64.69 -13.69
CA ALA A 383 -59.85 63.24 -13.55
C ALA A 383 -58.90 62.51 -14.52
N ASP A 384 -58.77 62.99 -15.77
CA ASP A 384 -57.96 62.32 -16.81
C ASP A 384 -56.44 62.55 -16.67
N LYS A 385 -56.01 63.52 -15.84
CA LYS A 385 -54.58 63.79 -15.58
C LYS A 385 -54.02 63.08 -14.34
N ARG A 386 -54.86 62.42 -13.52
CA ARG A 386 -54.43 61.59 -12.39
C ARG A 386 -54.14 60.13 -12.79
N VAL A 387 -54.83 59.59 -13.79
CA VAL A 387 -54.63 58.22 -14.30
C VAL A 387 -53.33 58.05 -15.12
N ALA A 388 -52.75 59.14 -15.65
CA ALA A 388 -51.47 59.11 -16.36
C ALA A 388 -50.24 59.20 -15.43
N ALA A 389 -50.41 59.71 -14.20
CA ALA A 389 -49.33 59.86 -13.23
C ALA A 389 -49.14 58.62 -12.34
N GLU A 390 -50.16 57.77 -12.15
CA GLU A 390 -50.06 56.48 -11.45
C GLU A 390 -49.42 55.37 -12.30
N LYS A 391 -49.51 55.43 -13.64
CA LYS A 391 -48.83 54.47 -14.53
C LYS A 391 -47.30 54.55 -14.49
N HIS A 392 -46.75 55.74 -14.25
CA HIS A 392 -45.30 55.98 -14.29
C HIS A 392 -44.59 55.65 -12.96
N ILE A 393 -45.35 55.45 -11.86
CA ILE A 393 -44.84 55.04 -10.54
C ILE A 393 -44.89 53.51 -10.39
N VAL A 394 -45.88 52.83 -10.99
CA VAL A 394 -45.97 51.36 -11.03
C VAL A 394 -44.93 50.73 -11.97
N GLU A 395 -44.46 51.43 -13.00
CA GLU A 395 -43.38 50.99 -13.90
C GLU A 395 -41.98 50.99 -13.24
N LEU A 396 -41.74 51.86 -12.26
CA LEU A 396 -40.45 51.91 -11.53
C LEU A 396 -40.40 50.90 -10.36
N GLU A 397 -41.53 50.51 -9.79
CA GLU A 397 -41.63 49.43 -8.80
C GLU A 397 -41.57 48.03 -9.46
N THR A 398 -42.05 47.87 -10.70
CA THR A 398 -41.95 46.60 -11.44
C THR A 398 -40.55 46.30 -11.98
N MET A 399 -39.72 47.31 -12.28
CA MET A 399 -38.31 47.08 -12.64
C MET A 399 -37.42 46.74 -11.44
N ALA A 400 -37.76 47.21 -10.24
CA ALA A 400 -37.08 46.86 -8.98
C ALA A 400 -37.48 45.46 -8.46
N GLN A 401 -38.73 45.03 -8.68
CA GLN A 401 -39.18 43.68 -8.35
C GLN A 401 -38.63 42.61 -9.34
N GLN A 402 -38.52 42.93 -10.63
CA GLN A 402 -37.99 42.01 -11.67
C GLN A 402 -36.48 41.74 -11.57
N GLN A 403 -35.70 42.59 -10.88
CA GLN A 403 -34.29 42.33 -10.58
C GLN A 403 -34.10 41.51 -9.28
N ALA A 404 -35.08 41.49 -8.38
CA ALA A 404 -35.10 40.59 -7.22
C ALA A 404 -35.51 39.15 -7.63
N ASP A 405 -36.50 39.00 -8.52
CA ASP A 405 -37.00 37.68 -8.94
C ASP A 405 -36.03 36.90 -9.86
N LYS A 406 -35.12 37.58 -10.57
CA LYS A 406 -34.06 36.92 -11.37
C LYS A 406 -32.95 36.28 -10.52
N THR A 407 -32.74 36.74 -9.28
CA THR A 407 -31.68 36.22 -8.40
C THR A 407 -32.18 35.10 -7.47
N VAL A 408 -33.50 34.98 -7.29
CA VAL A 408 -34.14 33.87 -6.57
C VAL A 408 -34.40 32.68 -7.52
N ALA A 409 -34.77 32.94 -8.79
CA ALA A 409 -34.98 31.88 -9.78
C ALA A 409 -33.67 31.12 -10.16
N ASP A 410 -32.51 31.78 -10.16
CA ASP A 410 -31.22 31.13 -10.47
C ASP A 410 -30.66 30.32 -9.28
N ALA A 411 -31.11 30.65 -8.05
CA ALA A 411 -30.80 29.90 -6.83
C ALA A 411 -31.71 28.67 -6.63
N GLU A 412 -32.99 28.76 -7.02
CA GLU A 412 -33.93 27.63 -7.00
C GLU A 412 -33.68 26.63 -8.13
N ALA A 413 -33.24 27.08 -9.31
CA ALA A 413 -32.85 26.19 -10.41
C ALA A 413 -31.61 25.34 -10.09
N ARG A 414 -30.62 25.90 -9.36
CA ARG A 414 -29.43 25.14 -8.91
C ARG A 414 -29.75 24.18 -7.76
N ARG A 415 -30.74 24.52 -6.91
CA ARG A 415 -31.22 23.65 -5.83
C ARG A 415 -32.05 22.48 -6.38
N GLN A 416 -32.96 22.73 -7.33
CA GLN A 416 -33.74 21.66 -7.98
C GLN A 416 -32.89 20.76 -8.90
N ALA A 417 -31.82 21.29 -9.53
CA ALA A 417 -30.86 20.47 -10.28
C ALA A 417 -30.00 19.59 -9.35
N SER A 418 -29.59 20.11 -8.18
CA SER A 418 -28.84 19.34 -7.18
C SER A 418 -29.70 18.30 -6.44
N ASP A 419 -30.97 18.61 -6.14
CA ASP A 419 -31.91 17.67 -5.50
C ASP A 419 -32.35 16.54 -6.46
N LYS A 420 -32.41 16.80 -7.78
CA LYS A 420 -32.70 15.77 -8.79
C LYS A 420 -31.51 14.84 -9.02
N GLU A 421 -30.27 15.36 -9.00
CA GLU A 421 -29.05 14.53 -9.09
C GLU A 421 -28.79 13.70 -7.83
N ILE A 422 -29.10 14.24 -6.64
CA ILE A 422 -29.00 13.52 -5.36
C ILE A 422 -30.13 12.48 -5.22
N GLY A 423 -31.33 12.76 -5.74
CA GLY A 423 -32.45 11.82 -5.81
C GLY A 423 -32.22 10.65 -6.77
N GLU A 424 -31.64 10.91 -7.95
CA GLU A 424 -31.31 9.86 -8.93
C GLU A 424 -30.11 9.00 -8.48
N ARG A 425 -29.12 9.59 -7.78
CA ARG A 425 -28.02 8.84 -7.17
C ARG A 425 -28.47 8.02 -5.96
N ARG A 426 -29.39 8.54 -5.12
CA ARG A 426 -29.99 7.75 -4.02
C ARG A 426 -30.86 6.60 -4.53
N SER A 427 -31.66 6.82 -5.58
CA SER A 427 -32.50 5.79 -6.21
C SER A 427 -31.66 4.67 -6.86
N ARG A 428 -30.55 5.00 -7.55
CA ARG A 428 -29.62 3.98 -8.08
C ARG A 428 -28.91 3.21 -6.98
N ILE A 429 -28.45 3.89 -5.93
CA ILE A 429 -27.79 3.25 -4.79
C ILE A 429 -28.77 2.38 -3.99
N GLU A 430 -30.04 2.78 -3.80
CA GLU A 430 -31.07 1.94 -3.18
C GLU A 430 -31.46 0.74 -4.05
N LYS A 431 -31.50 0.88 -5.38
CA LYS A 431 -31.73 -0.24 -6.30
C LYS A 431 -30.57 -1.25 -6.24
N GLU A 432 -29.32 -0.77 -6.32
CA GLU A 432 -28.12 -1.61 -6.22
C GLU A 432 -27.99 -2.25 -4.83
N LEU A 433 -28.35 -1.55 -3.75
CA LEU A 433 -28.35 -2.12 -2.38
C LEU A 433 -29.47 -3.16 -2.21
N SER A 434 -30.64 -2.96 -2.82
CA SER A 434 -31.75 -3.93 -2.79
C SER A 434 -31.47 -5.17 -3.66
N GLU A 435 -30.80 -5.00 -4.80
CA GLU A 435 -30.35 -6.10 -5.68
C GLU A 435 -29.19 -6.88 -5.05
N GLN A 436 -28.28 -6.19 -4.35
CA GLN A 436 -27.21 -6.85 -3.57
C GLN A 436 -27.76 -7.56 -2.33
N GLN A 437 -28.76 -7.03 -1.63
CA GLN A 437 -29.44 -7.72 -0.53
C GLN A 437 -30.30 -8.90 -1.02
N ALA A 438 -30.92 -8.80 -2.20
CA ALA A 438 -31.64 -9.92 -2.82
C ALA A 438 -30.66 -11.01 -3.30
N ASN A 439 -29.55 -10.65 -3.95
CA ASN A 439 -28.51 -11.60 -4.37
C ASN A 439 -27.74 -12.21 -3.20
N ALA A 440 -27.58 -11.49 -2.08
CA ALA A 440 -27.01 -12.03 -0.85
C ALA A 440 -27.99 -13.00 -0.15
N LYS A 441 -29.30 -12.71 -0.16
CA LYS A 441 -30.33 -13.66 0.32
C LYS A 441 -30.46 -14.90 -0.55
N ILE A 442 -30.36 -14.78 -1.87
CA ILE A 442 -30.37 -15.93 -2.80
C ILE A 442 -29.12 -16.79 -2.61
N ARG A 443 -27.93 -16.20 -2.42
CA ARG A 443 -26.70 -16.95 -2.13
C ARG A 443 -26.71 -17.58 -0.74
N ALA A 444 -27.27 -16.90 0.27
CA ALA A 444 -27.44 -17.46 1.61
C ALA A 444 -28.45 -18.63 1.62
N ALA A 445 -29.58 -18.51 0.92
CA ALA A 445 -30.55 -19.60 0.77
C ALA A 445 -29.94 -20.81 0.04
N LYS A 446 -29.14 -20.58 -1.01
CA LYS A 446 -28.50 -21.66 -1.77
C LYS A 446 -27.41 -22.38 -0.97
N ILE A 447 -26.69 -21.67 -0.10
CA ILE A 447 -25.68 -22.29 0.80
C ILE A 447 -26.35 -23.07 1.94
N ILE A 448 -27.51 -22.62 2.43
CA ILE A 448 -28.30 -23.35 3.42
C ILE A 448 -28.93 -24.61 2.79
N GLU A 449 -29.44 -24.51 1.56
CA GLU A 449 -29.99 -25.64 0.81
C GLU A 449 -28.91 -26.70 0.47
N ASP A 450 -27.70 -26.29 0.06
CA ASP A 450 -26.57 -27.21 -0.19
C ASP A 450 -26.08 -27.87 1.12
N ALA A 451 -26.18 -27.17 2.26
CA ALA A 451 -25.85 -27.72 3.57
C ALA A 451 -26.91 -28.72 4.05
N GLU A 452 -28.20 -28.46 3.81
CA GLU A 452 -29.30 -29.36 4.11
C GLU A 452 -29.31 -30.61 3.22
N GLN A 453 -28.97 -30.47 1.92
CA GLN A 453 -28.81 -31.61 1.01
C GLN A 453 -27.63 -32.51 1.41
N ARG A 454 -26.50 -31.94 1.82
CA ARG A 454 -25.35 -32.71 2.32
C ARG A 454 -25.63 -33.41 3.65
N LEU A 455 -26.48 -32.82 4.50
CA LEU A 455 -26.91 -33.42 5.77
C LEU A 455 -27.96 -34.51 5.54
N ALA A 456 -28.83 -34.37 4.54
CA ALA A 456 -29.75 -35.42 4.09
C ALA A 456 -29.01 -36.60 3.44
N GLU A 457 -27.99 -36.36 2.60
CA GLU A 457 -27.15 -37.43 2.03
C GLU A 457 -26.31 -38.13 3.09
N ALA A 458 -25.81 -37.42 4.11
CA ALA A 458 -25.11 -38.03 5.24
C ALA A 458 -26.07 -38.92 6.06
N ASN A 459 -27.29 -38.44 6.32
CA ASN A 459 -28.32 -39.20 7.03
C ASN A 459 -28.80 -40.43 6.25
N ASP A 460 -28.92 -40.34 4.93
CA ASP A 460 -29.25 -41.47 4.07
C ASP A 460 -28.11 -42.49 3.96
N ARG A 461 -26.84 -42.05 4.06
CA ARG A 461 -25.69 -42.97 4.16
C ARG A 461 -25.68 -43.71 5.50
N THR A 462 -25.99 -43.06 6.61
CA THR A 462 -26.19 -43.74 7.91
C THR A 462 -27.38 -44.67 7.89
N ARG A 463 -28.53 -44.29 7.31
CA ARG A 463 -29.67 -45.22 7.17
C ARG A 463 -29.36 -46.42 6.29
N ARG A 464 -28.59 -46.24 5.21
CA ARG A 464 -28.13 -47.35 4.37
C ARG A 464 -27.09 -48.22 5.08
N ALA A 465 -26.30 -47.65 5.98
CA ALA A 465 -25.39 -48.41 6.84
C ALA A 465 -26.17 -49.20 7.91
N ASP A 466 -27.17 -48.60 8.55
CA ASP A 466 -28.07 -49.25 9.53
C ASP A 466 -28.92 -50.36 8.88
N ASP A 467 -29.40 -50.15 7.64
CA ASP A 467 -30.12 -51.16 6.88
C ASP A 467 -29.19 -52.29 6.39
N PHE A 468 -27.90 -51.99 6.15
CA PHE A 468 -26.90 -53.01 5.85
C PHE A 468 -26.55 -53.83 7.10
N GLU A 469 -26.40 -53.19 8.27
CA GLU A 469 -26.24 -53.86 9.56
C GLU A 469 -27.47 -54.70 9.95
N ARG A 470 -28.69 -54.23 9.65
CA ARG A 470 -29.92 -55.03 9.80
C ARG A 470 -29.94 -56.25 8.89
N ARG A 471 -29.58 -56.11 7.61
CA ARG A 471 -29.53 -57.26 6.67
C ARG A 471 -28.44 -58.27 7.04
N VAL A 472 -27.29 -57.80 7.52
CA VAL A 472 -26.22 -58.66 8.03
C VAL A 472 -26.68 -59.36 9.32
N SER A 473 -27.37 -58.65 10.21
CA SER A 473 -27.97 -59.24 11.42
C SER A 473 -29.10 -60.22 11.12
N GLU A 474 -29.91 -59.98 10.08
CA GLU A 474 -30.95 -60.88 9.60
C GLU A 474 -30.35 -62.12 8.94
N GLN A 475 -29.27 -62.02 8.15
CA GLN A 475 -28.52 -63.16 7.62
C GLN A 475 -27.84 -63.99 8.72
N VAL A 476 -27.34 -63.35 9.78
CA VAL A 476 -26.82 -64.04 10.96
C VAL A 476 -27.98 -64.70 11.75
N SER A 477 -29.14 -64.06 11.87
CA SER A 477 -30.31 -64.69 12.52
C SER A 477 -30.89 -65.85 11.70
N ALA A 478 -30.85 -65.77 10.36
CA ALA A 478 -31.32 -66.82 9.46
C ALA A 478 -30.37 -68.04 9.48
N THR A 479 -29.06 -67.83 9.62
CA THR A 479 -28.10 -68.92 9.81
C THR A 479 -28.24 -69.58 11.19
N TYR A 480 -28.57 -68.82 12.24
CA TYR A 480 -28.95 -69.38 13.55
C TYR A 480 -30.31 -70.10 13.53
N ALA A 481 -31.27 -69.64 12.72
CA ALA A 481 -32.58 -70.30 12.56
C ALA A 481 -32.43 -71.66 11.84
N ILE A 482 -31.57 -71.76 10.82
CA ILE A 482 -31.26 -73.01 10.12
C ILE A 482 -30.54 -74.00 11.05
N LEU A 483 -29.66 -73.52 11.94
CA LEU A 483 -29.04 -74.35 12.98
C LEU A 483 -30.06 -74.82 14.06
N GLY A 484 -31.09 -74.00 14.34
CA GLY A 484 -32.22 -74.34 15.21
C GLY A 484 -33.26 -75.27 14.57
N GLU A 485 -33.34 -75.31 13.24
CA GLU A 485 -34.21 -76.21 12.48
C GLU A 485 -33.61 -77.62 12.37
N ALA A 486 -32.28 -77.72 12.23
CA ALA A 486 -31.55 -79.00 12.31
C ALA A 486 -31.68 -79.66 13.70
N ARG A 487 -31.80 -78.87 14.78
CA ARG A 487 -32.05 -79.37 16.13
C ARG A 487 -33.51 -79.80 16.36
N ARG A 488 -34.47 -79.21 15.63
CA ARG A 488 -35.90 -79.58 15.67
C ARG A 488 -36.23 -80.84 14.87
N HIS A 489 -35.43 -81.21 13.87
CA HIS A 489 -35.60 -82.46 13.12
C HIS A 489 -35.09 -83.73 13.85
N PHE A 490 -34.33 -83.61 14.94
CA PHE A 490 -33.92 -84.76 15.76
C PHE A 490 -34.81 -84.97 17.00
N ALA A 491 -35.63 -83.96 17.36
CA ALA A 491 -36.53 -84.00 18.52
C ALA A 491 -37.99 -84.36 18.16
N THR A 492 -38.36 -84.38 16.88
CA THR A 492 -39.67 -84.85 16.36
C THR A 492 -39.68 -86.36 16.04
N ALA A 493 -39.01 -87.16 16.88
CA ALA A 493 -39.15 -88.62 16.92
C ALA A 493 -39.75 -89.13 18.24
N MET A 494 -39.96 -88.28 19.26
CA MET A 494 -40.56 -88.69 20.53
C MET A 494 -41.44 -87.56 21.07
N GLY A 495 -42.72 -87.84 21.22
CA GLY A 495 -43.76 -86.86 21.50
C GLY A 495 -43.81 -86.31 22.92
N SER A 496 -44.44 -85.14 22.99
CA SER A 496 -45.41 -84.66 23.99
C SER A 496 -45.02 -84.70 25.48
N ALA A 497 -44.86 -83.52 26.08
CA ALA A 497 -45.90 -82.87 26.88
C ALA A 497 -45.31 -81.95 27.97
N ALA A 498 -45.99 -80.81 28.13
CA ALA A 498 -46.15 -80.01 29.35
C ALA A 498 -44.97 -79.15 29.86
N GLY A 499 -45.27 -77.86 30.07
CA GLY A 499 -44.46 -76.90 30.88
C GLY A 499 -44.42 -77.27 32.36
N PRO A 500 -43.97 -76.39 33.30
CA PRO A 500 -44.19 -74.93 33.34
C PRO A 500 -42.95 -74.09 33.83
N ASP A 501 -43.17 -72.78 34.01
CA ASP A 501 -42.37 -71.72 34.69
C ASP A 501 -41.60 -72.20 35.96
N PRO A 502 -40.54 -71.52 36.52
CA PRO A 502 -40.51 -70.07 36.77
C PRO A 502 -39.13 -69.34 36.95
N ASP A 503 -39.23 -68.02 37.10
CA ASP A 503 -38.53 -67.12 38.06
C ASP A 503 -37.02 -67.19 38.38
N THR A 504 -36.40 -66.02 38.13
CA THR A 504 -35.63 -65.18 39.07
C THR A 504 -34.13 -65.42 39.38
N VAL A 505 -33.38 -64.34 39.08
CA VAL A 505 -32.50 -63.58 40.00
C VAL A 505 -31.15 -64.22 40.34
N SER A 506 -30.06 -63.59 39.87
CA SER A 506 -29.26 -62.63 40.66
C SER A 506 -27.77 -62.68 40.35
N MET A 507 -27.20 -61.48 40.37
CA MET A 507 -25.83 -61.14 40.75
C MET A 507 -24.70 -61.56 39.80
N ALA A 508 -23.71 -60.73 39.51
CA ALA A 508 -23.38 -59.34 39.86
C ALA A 508 -22.03 -59.06 39.16
N VAL A 509 -21.47 -57.86 39.41
CA VAL A 509 -20.02 -57.52 39.35
C VAL A 509 -19.62 -56.82 38.03
N PRO A 510 -18.83 -55.72 38.11
CA PRO A 510 -19.32 -54.38 37.76
C PRO A 510 -18.34 -53.67 36.80
N LEU A 511 -18.63 -52.41 36.43
CA LEU A 511 -17.69 -51.32 36.12
C LEU A 511 -18.34 -50.35 35.13
N VAL A 512 -18.55 -49.15 35.63
CA VAL A 512 -18.28 -47.86 34.98
C VAL A 512 -19.03 -47.57 33.69
N GLU A 513 -20.14 -46.85 33.83
CA GLU A 513 -20.62 -45.74 33.00
C GLU A 513 -21.97 -45.37 33.65
N ASP A 514 -22.39 -44.13 33.81
CA ASP A 514 -22.34 -43.05 32.84
C ASP A 514 -22.78 -41.76 33.55
N THR A 515 -22.68 -40.66 32.83
CA THR A 515 -23.32 -39.36 33.07
C THR A 515 -22.57 -38.39 33.98
N ALA A 516 -21.33 -38.14 33.57
CA ALA A 516 -20.65 -36.89 33.84
C ALA A 516 -20.22 -36.32 32.49
N ARG A 517 -20.50 -35.07 32.13
CA ARG A 517 -20.74 -33.89 32.96
C ARG A 517 -21.02 -32.71 32.03
N ASP A 518 -21.71 -31.72 32.61
CA ASP A 518 -21.55 -30.28 32.35
C ASP A 518 -21.91 -29.77 30.94
N LYS A 519 -22.82 -28.82 30.70
CA LYS A 519 -23.49 -27.74 31.46
C LYS A 519 -24.76 -27.40 30.66
N ALA A 520 -25.96 -27.37 31.23
CA ALA A 520 -26.65 -26.19 31.77
C ALA A 520 -26.61 -24.91 30.89
N PRO A 521 -27.69 -24.09 30.83
CA PRO A 521 -29.05 -24.43 30.41
C PRO A 521 -29.60 -23.43 29.35
N LYS A 522 -30.58 -23.87 28.56
CA LYS A 522 -31.68 -23.05 28.01
C LYS A 522 -32.93 -23.89 28.26
N GLU A 523 -34.09 -23.42 28.68
CA GLU A 523 -34.69 -22.09 28.70
C GLU A 523 -35.94 -22.30 29.57
N ASN A 524 -36.27 -21.36 30.45
CA ASN A 524 -37.69 -21.12 30.69
C ASN A 524 -37.89 -19.64 31.02
N GLN A 525 -38.61 -18.99 30.11
CA GLN A 525 -39.43 -17.78 30.20
C GLN A 525 -39.14 -16.77 31.33
N PRO A 526 -39.27 -15.48 30.99
CA PRO A 526 -40.38 -14.78 31.63
C PRO A 526 -41.20 -13.92 30.67
N LYS A 527 -42.51 -13.87 30.92
CA LYS A 527 -43.36 -12.70 30.62
C LYS A 527 -42.73 -11.45 31.24
N PRO A 528 -42.98 -10.27 30.68
CA PRO A 528 -43.40 -9.19 31.57
C PRO A 528 -44.59 -8.42 31.01
N GLY A 529 -45.59 -8.25 31.86
CA GLY A 529 -46.50 -7.13 31.74
C GLY A 529 -45.90 -5.89 32.41
N SER A 530 -46.36 -4.73 31.94
CA SER A 530 -46.67 -3.56 32.76
C SER A 530 -45.50 -2.68 33.25
N ARG A 531 -45.32 -1.59 32.49
CA ARG A 531 -45.43 -0.18 32.91
C ARG A 531 -44.32 0.47 33.79
N VAL A 532 -44.00 1.69 33.34
CA VAL A 532 -43.90 2.96 34.10
C VAL A 532 -42.50 3.50 34.46
N ASN A 533 -42.28 4.70 33.93
CA ASN A 533 -41.53 5.87 34.39
C ASN A 533 -40.05 5.76 34.80
N GLY A 534 -39.25 6.55 34.07
CA GLY A 534 -38.90 7.88 34.55
C GLY A 534 -37.66 8.00 35.42
N LYS A 535 -36.57 8.46 34.83
CA LYS A 535 -35.93 9.75 35.11
C LYS A 535 -34.87 10.05 34.05
#